data_AF-A0A533QFA3-F1
#
_entry.id   AF-A0A533QFA3-F1
#
_cell.length_a   1.000
_cell.length_b   1.000
_cell.length_c   1.000
_cell.angle_alpha   90.00
_cell.angle_beta   90.00
_cell.angle_gamma   90.00
#
_symmetry.space_group_name_H-M   'P 1'
#
loop_
_entity.id
_entity.type
_entity.pdbx_description
1 polymer ?
#
loop_
_entity_poly.entity_id
_entity_poly.type
_entity_poly.pdbx_seq_one_letter_code
_entity_poly.pdbx_strand_id
1 'polypeptide(L)'
;MRADYFVIFSSGITLLMWGLWGFFGKLAIERNMSPVSIFLAEVLICLICAAFVFLFFSRTENFLPWRTPWNIFGFLSGVSLALGLVFYYFALQRGHASLVVPLTSLYPAVTVVLSYAILAERPSLTQWIGLILILIGAFFLLSGPIEGRQDNYR
;
A
#
# COMPACT_ATOMS: atom_id res chain seq x y z
N MET A 1 11.07 -20.27 -18.69
CA MET A 1 10.26 -19.22 -19.36
C MET A 1 8.92 -18.89 -18.67
N ARG A 2 8.66 -19.19 -17.37
CA ARG A 2 7.29 -19.11 -16.81
C ARG A 2 7.08 -18.37 -15.49
N ALA A 3 8.05 -18.31 -14.58
CA ALA A 3 7.87 -17.65 -13.28
C ALA A 3 8.01 -16.12 -13.36
N ASP A 4 9.03 -15.63 -14.06
CA ASP A 4 9.34 -14.20 -14.12
C ASP A 4 8.24 -13.39 -14.80
N TYR A 5 7.65 -13.91 -15.88
CA TYR A 5 6.51 -13.26 -16.55
C TYR A 5 5.28 -13.19 -15.64
N PHE A 6 5.00 -14.23 -14.85
CA PHE A 6 3.89 -14.23 -13.92
C PHE A 6 4.11 -13.19 -12.81
N VAL A 7 5.32 -13.09 -12.27
CA VAL A 7 5.68 -12.08 -11.27
C VAL A 7 5.56 -10.67 -11.84
N ILE A 8 6.11 -10.42 -13.03
CA ILE A 8 6.01 -9.12 -13.70
C ILE A 8 4.55 -8.76 -13.99
N PHE A 9 3.77 -9.70 -14.51
CA PHE A 9 2.36 -9.49 -14.84
C PHE A 9 1.51 -9.20 -13.61
N SER A 10 1.62 -10.01 -12.56
CA SER A 10 0.89 -9.80 -11.29
C SER A 10 1.31 -8.51 -10.58
N SER A 11 2.60 -8.15 -10.64
CA SER A 11 3.10 -6.86 -10.14
C SER A 11 2.51 -5.68 -10.92
N GLY A 12 2.38 -5.80 -12.24
CA GLY A 12 1.75 -4.78 -13.09
C GLY A 12 0.27 -4.57 -12.78
N ILE A 13 -0.49 -5.64 -12.56
CA ILE A 13 -1.88 -5.55 -12.09
C ILE A 13 -1.93 -4.86 -10.72
N THR A 14 -1.05 -5.25 -9.80
CA THR A 14 -0.98 -4.66 -8.46
C THR A 14 -0.73 -3.15 -8.53
N LEU A 15 0.23 -2.73 -9.35
CA LEU A 15 0.54 -1.31 -9.58
C LEU A 15 -0.70 -0.53 -10.07
N LEU A 16 -1.43 -1.08 -11.04
CA LEU A 16 -2.64 -0.45 -11.56
C LEU A 16 -3.72 -0.33 -10.47
N MET A 17 -3.94 -1.40 -9.71
CA MET A 17 -4.94 -1.41 -8.64
C MET A 17 -4.58 -0.44 -7.51
N TRP A 18 -3.31 -0.35 -7.13
CA TRP A 18 -2.83 0.61 -6.12
C TRP A 18 -2.97 2.05 -6.59
N GLY A 19 -2.72 2.33 -7.87
CA GLY A 19 -2.96 3.64 -8.47
C GLY A 19 -4.44 4.03 -8.44
N LEU A 20 -5.33 3.11 -8.84
CA LEU A 20 -6.78 3.32 -8.77
C LEU A 20 -7.26 3.51 -7.33
N TRP A 21 -6.78 2.70 -6.40
CA TRP A 21 -7.07 2.80 -4.97
C TRP A 21 -6.75 4.21 -4.44
N GLY A 22 -5.54 4.72 -4.69
CA GLY A 22 -5.14 6.06 -4.27
C GLY A 22 -6.00 7.16 -4.90
N PHE A 23 -6.33 7.04 -6.20
CA PHE A 23 -7.19 7.97 -6.92
C PHE A 23 -8.62 8.01 -6.35
N PHE A 24 -9.28 6.86 -6.22
CA PHE A 24 -10.64 6.78 -5.69
C PHE A 24 -10.71 7.24 -4.23
N GLY A 25 -9.69 6.90 -3.43
CA GLY A 25 -9.55 7.40 -2.06
C GLY A 25 -9.49 8.93 -2.00
N LYS A 26 -8.69 9.57 -2.86
CA LYS A 26 -8.65 11.05 -2.95
C LYS A 26 -9.98 11.63 -3.45
N LEU A 27 -10.57 11.03 -4.48
CA LEU A 27 -11.85 11.46 -5.02
C LEU A 27 -12.96 11.41 -3.95
N ALA A 28 -12.98 10.37 -3.11
CA ALA A 28 -13.93 10.25 -2.00
C ALA A 28 -13.77 11.40 -0.98
N ILE A 29 -12.52 11.75 -0.62
CA ILE A 29 -12.23 12.90 0.24
C ILE A 29 -12.74 14.21 -0.40
N GLU A 30 -12.54 14.41 -1.69
CA GLU A 30 -13.02 15.59 -2.42
C GLU A 30 -14.55 15.65 -2.53
N ARG A 31 -15.23 14.51 -2.43
CA ARG A 31 -16.69 14.39 -2.34
C ARG A 31 -17.19 14.43 -0.89
N ASN A 32 -16.41 15.01 0.03
CA ASN A 32 -16.77 15.22 1.45
C ASN A 32 -16.97 13.93 2.27
N MET A 33 -16.42 12.79 1.82
CA MET A 33 -16.40 11.60 2.68
C MET A 33 -15.35 11.76 3.78
N SER A 34 -15.68 11.31 5.00
CA SER A 34 -14.71 11.28 6.10
C SER A 34 -13.66 10.17 5.88
N PRO A 35 -12.40 10.35 6.31
CA PRO A 35 -11.38 9.29 6.29
C PRO A 35 -11.85 7.97 6.91
N VAL A 36 -12.61 8.06 8.01
CA VAL A 36 -13.15 6.90 8.73
C VAL A 36 -14.18 6.18 7.86
N SER A 37 -15.06 6.90 7.16
CA SER A 37 -16.04 6.30 6.26
C SER A 37 -15.39 5.55 5.10
N ILE A 38 -14.32 6.10 4.53
CA ILE A 38 -13.56 5.45 3.45
C ILE A 38 -12.91 4.17 3.98
N PHE A 39 -12.20 4.26 5.12
CA PHE A 39 -11.58 3.10 5.77
C PHE A 39 -12.60 1.99 6.10
N LEU A 40 -13.76 2.33 6.65
CA LEU A 40 -14.80 1.35 6.97
C LEU A 40 -15.38 0.68 5.72
N ALA A 41 -15.55 1.42 4.62
CA ALA A 41 -15.96 0.85 3.34
C ALA A 41 -14.91 -0.12 2.79
N GLU A 42 -13.62 0.21 2.93
CA GLU A 42 -12.52 -0.68 2.55
C GLU A 42 -12.48 -1.95 3.40
N VAL A 43 -12.64 -1.83 4.71
CA VAL A 43 -12.73 -3.01 5.59
C VAL A 43 -13.90 -3.89 5.18
N LEU A 44 -15.07 -3.32 4.87
CA LEU A 44 -16.23 -4.07 4.42
C LEU A 44 -15.95 -4.83 3.11
N ILE A 45 -15.36 -4.19 2.10
CA ILE A 45 -15.03 -4.89 0.84
C ILE A 45 -13.95 -5.95 1.06
N CYS A 46 -12.97 -5.70 1.93
CA CYS A 46 -11.96 -6.68 2.32
C CYS A 46 -12.59 -7.91 3.00
N LEU A 47 -13.58 -7.72 3.87
CA LEU A 47 -14.32 -8.82 4.51
C LEU A 47 -15.13 -9.64 3.50
N ILE A 48 -15.78 -8.97 2.54
CA ILE A 48 -16.51 -9.64 1.45
C ILE A 48 -15.54 -10.47 0.60
N CYS A 49 -14.40 -9.90 0.21
CA CYS A 49 -13.36 -10.59 -0.53
C CYS A 49 -12.78 -11.77 0.27
N ALA A 50 -12.52 -11.59 1.57
CA ALA A 50 -12.04 -12.64 2.45
C ALA A 50 -13.04 -13.79 2.57
N ALA A 51 -14.34 -13.48 2.71
CA ALA A 51 -15.41 -14.48 2.72
C ALA A 51 -15.49 -15.23 1.40
N PHE A 52 -15.38 -14.54 0.27
CA PHE A 52 -15.31 -15.17 -1.06
C PHE A 52 -14.11 -16.12 -1.16
N VAL A 53 -12.90 -15.65 -0.84
CA VAL A 53 -11.70 -16.50 -0.84
C VAL A 53 -11.90 -17.71 0.05
N PHE A 54 -12.50 -17.53 1.23
CA PHE A 54 -12.81 -18.62 2.14
C PHE A 54 -13.78 -19.65 1.55
N LEU A 55 -14.89 -19.23 0.99
CA LEU A 55 -15.88 -20.15 0.46
C LEU A 55 -15.36 -20.94 -0.75
N PHE A 56 -14.56 -20.31 -1.61
CA PHE A 56 -14.11 -20.94 -2.87
C PHE A 56 -12.79 -21.72 -2.74
N PHE A 57 -11.91 -21.32 -1.83
CA PHE A 57 -10.58 -21.92 -1.69
C PHE A 57 -10.43 -22.76 -0.40
N SER A 58 -11.47 -22.85 0.44
CA SER A 58 -11.41 -23.59 1.71
C SER A 58 -11.03 -25.07 1.62
N ARG A 59 -11.17 -25.66 0.45
CA ARG A 59 -10.92 -27.08 0.20
C ARG A 59 -9.47 -27.39 -0.24
N THR A 60 -8.63 -26.38 -0.38
CA THR A 60 -7.21 -26.60 -0.71
C THR A 60 -6.43 -26.99 0.55
N GLU A 61 -5.51 -27.96 0.44
CA GLU A 61 -4.75 -28.53 1.59
C GLU A 61 -4.00 -27.48 2.44
N ASN A 62 -3.66 -26.32 1.85
CA ASN A 62 -2.96 -25.21 2.51
C ASN A 62 -3.88 -24.08 3.02
N PHE A 63 -5.20 -24.29 3.04
CA PHE A 63 -6.13 -23.20 3.28
C PHE A 63 -6.27 -22.80 4.75
N LEU A 64 -5.98 -23.69 5.71
CA LEU A 64 -6.13 -23.39 7.14
C LEU A 64 -5.03 -22.42 7.61
N PRO A 65 -5.34 -21.12 7.83
CA PRO A 65 -4.33 -20.07 8.02
C PRO A 65 -3.64 -20.12 9.38
N TRP A 66 -4.13 -20.94 10.31
CA TRP A 66 -3.84 -20.81 11.73
C TRP A 66 -3.00 -21.95 12.32
N ARG A 67 -2.40 -22.80 11.47
CA ARG A 67 -1.73 -24.03 11.93
C ARG A 67 -0.31 -23.83 12.48
N THR A 68 0.27 -22.64 12.32
CA THR A 68 1.68 -22.39 12.70
C THR A 68 1.81 -21.21 13.67
N PRO A 69 2.81 -21.17 14.57
CA PRO A 69 3.05 -20.00 15.43
C PRO A 69 3.42 -18.73 14.63
N TRP A 70 3.79 -18.87 13.36
CA TRP A 70 4.22 -17.78 12.48
C TRP A 70 3.08 -16.88 11.98
N ASN A 71 1.81 -17.23 12.23
CA ASN A 71 0.66 -16.41 11.80
C ASN A 71 0.67 -15.00 12.43
N ILE A 72 1.44 -14.79 13.49
CA ILE A 72 1.65 -13.46 14.08
C ILE A 72 2.16 -12.44 13.06
N PHE A 73 2.97 -12.86 12.08
CA PHE A 73 3.41 -11.95 11.01
C PHE A 73 2.27 -11.56 10.07
N GLY A 74 1.29 -12.45 9.84
CA GLY A 74 0.06 -12.11 9.13
C GLY A 74 -0.77 -11.08 9.90
N PHE A 75 -0.88 -11.23 11.22
CA PHE A 75 -1.56 -10.25 12.07
C PHE A 75 -0.83 -8.90 12.09
N LEU A 76 0.49 -8.89 12.26
CA LEU A 76 1.31 -7.67 12.23
C LEU A 76 1.22 -6.95 10.87
N SER A 77 1.19 -7.70 9.77
CA SER A 77 0.94 -7.16 8.43
C SER A 77 -0.42 -6.47 8.35
N GLY A 78 -1.48 -7.14 8.84
CA GLY A 78 -2.84 -6.58 8.87
C GLY A 78 -2.96 -5.32 9.75
N VAL A 79 -2.34 -5.32 10.93
CA VAL A 79 -2.29 -4.14 11.81
C VAL A 79 -1.56 -2.99 11.14
N SER A 80 -0.43 -3.25 10.49
CA SER A 80 0.35 -2.24 9.78
C SER A 80 -0.43 -1.65 8.62
N LEU A 81 -1.15 -2.49 7.85
CA LEU A 81 -2.03 -2.05 6.77
C LEU A 81 -3.15 -1.16 7.31
N ALA A 82 -3.87 -1.61 8.34
CA ALA A 82 -5.00 -0.87 8.89
C ALA A 82 -4.58 0.50 9.44
N LEU A 83 -3.50 0.56 10.23
CA LEU A 83 -2.97 1.82 10.74
C LEU A 83 -2.48 2.72 9.60
N GLY A 84 -1.77 2.13 8.63
CA GLY A 84 -1.28 2.84 7.45
C GLY A 84 -2.42 3.52 6.68
N LEU A 85 -3.52 2.81 6.42
CA LEU A 85 -4.70 3.35 5.73
C LEU A 85 -5.34 4.51 6.51
N VAL A 86 -5.49 4.36 7.84
CA VAL A 86 -6.04 5.41 8.70
C VAL A 86 -5.19 6.68 8.59
N PHE A 87 -3.87 6.59 8.78
CA PHE A 87 -2.98 7.75 8.70
C PHE A 87 -2.89 8.32 7.27
N TYR A 88 -2.89 7.46 6.25
CA TYR A 88 -2.90 7.86 4.84
C TYR A 88 -4.11 8.73 4.51
N TYR A 89 -5.32 8.31 4.90
CA TYR A 89 -6.53 9.09 4.63
C TYR A 89 -6.60 10.38 5.44
N PHE A 90 -6.12 10.38 6.69
CA PHE A 90 -5.98 11.62 7.45
C PHE A 90 -4.97 12.60 6.84
N ALA A 91 -3.91 12.09 6.21
CA ALA A 91 -2.96 12.90 5.46
C ALA A 91 -3.60 13.43 4.16
N LEU A 92 -4.30 12.61 3.38
CA LEU A 92 -5.02 13.03 2.16
C LEU A 92 -6.14 14.02 2.41
N GLN A 93 -6.76 13.98 3.59
CA GLN A 93 -7.77 14.94 4.00
C GLN A 93 -7.16 16.34 4.20
N ARG A 94 -5.94 16.41 4.74
CA ARG A 94 -5.25 17.67 5.07
C ARG A 94 -4.28 18.14 4.00
N GLY A 95 -3.86 17.26 3.10
CA GLY A 95 -2.84 17.50 2.10
C GLY A 95 -3.25 17.09 0.69
N HIS A 96 -2.40 17.49 -0.27
CA HIS A 96 -2.58 17.14 -1.67
C HIS A 96 -2.12 15.72 -1.95
N ALA A 97 -2.85 15.00 -2.83
CA ALA A 97 -2.43 13.68 -3.26
C ALA A 97 -1.06 13.71 -3.97
N SER A 98 -0.73 14.80 -4.66
CA SER A 98 0.58 15.03 -5.29
C SER A 98 1.75 15.04 -4.30
N LEU A 99 1.50 15.20 -3.00
CA LEU A 99 2.53 15.13 -1.95
C LEU A 99 2.43 13.84 -1.14
N VAL A 100 1.21 13.52 -0.68
CA VAL A 100 0.99 12.35 0.18
C VAL A 100 1.30 11.05 -0.56
N VAL A 101 0.89 10.93 -1.83
CA VAL A 101 1.10 9.69 -2.60
C VAL A 101 2.58 9.44 -2.86
N PRO A 102 3.39 10.39 -3.38
CA PRO A 102 4.82 10.17 -3.53
C PRO A 102 5.55 9.93 -2.20
N LEU A 103 5.18 10.64 -1.13
CA LEU A 103 5.81 10.46 0.18
C LEU A 103 5.58 9.04 0.72
N THR A 104 4.35 8.54 0.62
CA THR A 104 4.01 7.19 1.07
C THR A 104 4.55 6.10 0.15
N SER A 105 4.77 6.40 -1.13
CA SER A 105 5.41 5.50 -2.10
C SER A 105 6.88 5.20 -1.79
N LEU A 106 7.45 5.81 -0.75
CA LEU A 106 8.77 5.48 -0.20
C LEU A 106 8.79 4.19 0.63
N TYR A 107 7.64 3.61 0.96
CA TYR A 107 7.55 2.37 1.75
C TYR A 107 8.39 1.19 1.21
N PRO A 108 8.62 1.00 -0.12
CA PRO A 108 9.46 -0.09 -0.60
C PRO A 108 10.91 0.03 -0.11
N ALA A 109 11.40 1.25 0.16
CA ALA A 109 12.71 1.45 0.76
C ALA A 109 12.79 0.86 2.16
N VAL A 110 11.74 1.07 2.98
CA VAL A 110 11.62 0.47 4.30
C VAL A 110 11.60 -1.05 4.19
N THR A 111 10.81 -1.60 3.27
CA THR A 111 10.75 -3.05 3.03
C THR A 111 12.10 -3.63 2.62
N VAL A 112 12.80 -3.03 1.66
CA VAL A 112 14.12 -3.52 1.19
C VAL A 112 15.16 -3.50 2.32
N VAL A 113 15.19 -2.44 3.12
CA VAL A 113 16.12 -2.34 4.27
C VAL A 113 15.80 -3.41 5.32
N LEU A 114 14.52 -3.62 5.65
CA LEU A 114 14.11 -4.64 6.61
C LEU A 114 14.35 -6.06 6.06
N SER A 115 14.09 -6.31 4.79
CA SER A 115 14.39 -7.59 4.14
C SER A 115 15.90 -7.89 4.16
N TYR A 116 16.73 -6.88 3.90
CA TYR A 116 18.19 -7.03 4.01
C TYR A 116 18.63 -7.34 5.45
N ALA A 117 18.11 -6.59 6.43
CA ALA A 117 18.54 -6.69 7.81
C ALA A 117 18.00 -7.93 8.55
N ILE A 118 16.75 -8.32 8.30
CA ILE A 118 16.03 -9.35 9.07
C ILE A 118 15.91 -10.66 8.29
N LEU A 119 15.57 -10.58 6.99
CA LEU A 119 15.37 -11.78 6.14
C LEU A 119 16.68 -12.24 5.48
N ALA A 120 17.78 -11.51 5.68
CA ALA A 120 19.09 -11.76 5.07
C ALA A 120 19.04 -11.83 3.53
N GLU A 121 18.05 -11.19 2.91
CA GLU A 121 18.02 -11.01 1.46
C GLU A 121 19.21 -10.14 1.07
N ARG A 122 19.88 -10.47 -0.06
CA ARG A 122 21.04 -9.71 -0.53
C ARG A 122 20.71 -9.04 -1.85
N PRO A 123 20.15 -7.81 -1.83
CA PRO A 123 19.88 -7.09 -3.06
C PRO A 123 21.17 -6.89 -3.85
N SER A 124 21.08 -7.03 -5.17
CA SER A 124 22.19 -6.73 -6.05
C SER A 124 22.56 -5.24 -5.98
N LEU A 125 23.78 -4.90 -6.41
CA LEU A 125 24.20 -3.50 -6.51
C LEU A 125 23.26 -2.69 -7.42
N THR A 126 22.75 -3.30 -8.49
CA THR A 126 21.78 -2.67 -9.40
C THR A 126 20.44 -2.39 -8.74
N GLN A 127 19.96 -3.27 -7.85
CA GLN A 127 18.74 -3.04 -7.06
C GLN A 127 18.94 -1.90 -6.06
N TRP A 128 20.10 -1.80 -5.42
CA TRP A 128 20.43 -0.65 -4.56
C TRP A 128 20.48 0.67 -5.32
N ILE A 129 21.10 0.70 -6.50
CA ILE A 129 21.12 1.89 -7.36
C ILE A 129 19.69 2.29 -7.75
N GLY A 130 18.87 1.32 -8.17
CA GLY A 130 17.46 1.56 -8.50
C GLY A 130 16.68 2.15 -7.33
N LEU A 131 16.88 1.63 -6.12
CA LEU A 131 16.26 2.17 -4.91
C LEU A 131 16.67 3.63 -4.66
N ILE A 132 17.96 3.94 -4.75
CA ILE A 132 18.48 5.31 -4.56
C ILE A 132 17.87 6.26 -5.59
N LEU A 133 17.76 5.84 -6.86
CA LEU A 133 17.14 6.66 -7.91
C LEU A 133 15.66 6.94 -7.63
N ILE A 134 14.91 5.96 -7.12
CA ILE A 134 13.51 6.14 -6.70
C ILE A 134 13.41 7.15 -5.56
N LEU A 135 14.28 7.03 -4.54
CA LEU A 135 14.32 7.98 -3.42
C LEU A 135 14.61 9.41 -3.88
N ILE A 136 15.56 9.59 -4.80
CA ILE A 136 15.88 10.89 -5.39
C ILE A 136 14.69 11.43 -6.18
N GLY A 137 14.05 10.61 -7.02
CA GLY A 137 12.86 11.01 -7.78
C GLY A 137 11.71 11.43 -6.88
N ALA A 138 11.46 10.68 -5.81
CA ALA A 138 10.46 11.03 -4.81
C ALA A 138 10.81 12.32 -4.07
N PHE A 139 12.07 12.55 -3.71
CA PHE A 139 12.52 13.82 -3.13
C PHE A 139 12.22 15.00 -4.06
N PHE A 140 12.49 14.87 -5.35
CA PHE A 140 12.17 15.91 -6.33
C PHE A 140 10.65 16.18 -6.43
N LEU A 141 9.82 15.14 -6.46
CA LEU A 141 8.36 15.29 -6.45
C LEU A 141 7.87 16.06 -5.22
N LEU A 142 8.50 15.85 -4.06
CA LEU A 142 8.17 16.53 -2.81
C LEU A 142 8.70 17.96 -2.72
N SER A 143 9.74 18.30 -3.49
CA SER A 143 10.37 19.62 -3.50
C SER A 143 9.63 20.67 -4.34
N GLY A 144 8.61 20.26 -5.10
CA GLY A 144 7.80 21.17 -5.91
C GLY A 144 6.97 22.15 -5.06
N PRO A 145 6.57 23.31 -5.62
CA PRO A 145 5.73 24.27 -4.90
C PRO A 145 4.46 23.59 -4.41
N ILE A 146 4.25 23.61 -3.09
CA ILE A 146 2.99 23.18 -2.49
C ILE A 146 2.01 24.33 -2.70
N GLU A 147 1.34 24.37 -3.86
CA GLU A 147 0.25 25.32 -4.06
C GLU A 147 -0.86 25.02 -3.04
N GLY A 148 -0.99 25.93 -2.07
CA GLY A 148 -1.89 25.78 -0.94
C GLY A 148 -3.33 25.60 -1.38
N ARG A 149 -4.03 24.65 -0.75
CA ARG A 149 -5.50 24.71 -0.75
C ARG A 149 -5.89 25.85 0.19
N GLN A 150 -6.30 26.97 -0.42
CA GLN A 150 -7.03 28.03 0.26
C GLN A 150 -8.29 27.46 0.92
N ASP A 151 -8.43 27.74 2.22
CA ASP A 151 -9.64 28.22 2.89
C ASP A 151 -10.96 27.89 2.17
N ASN A 152 -11.52 26.69 2.39
CA ASN A 152 -12.93 26.41 2.10
C ASN A 152 -13.50 25.29 2.99
N TYR A 153 -13.15 25.32 4.28
CA TYR A 153 -13.96 24.71 5.32
C TYR A 153 -14.61 25.84 6.14
N ARG A 154 -15.74 26.33 5.62
CA ARG A 154 -16.86 26.83 6.42
C ARG A 154 -17.94 25.77 6.40
#